data_AF-A0A3M1JZT5-F1
#
_entry.id   AF-A0A3M1JZT5-F1
#
_cell.length_a   1.000
_cell.length_b   1.000
_cell.length_c   1.000
_cell.angle_alpha   90.00
_cell.angle_beta   90.00
_cell.angle_gamma   90.00
#
_symmetry.space_group_name_H-M   'P 1'
#
loop_
_entity.id
_entity.type
_entity.pdbx_description
1 polymer ?
#
loop_
_entity_poly.entity_id
_entity_poly.type
_entity_poly.pdbx_seq_one_letter_code
_entity_poly.pdbx_strand_id
1 'polypeptide(L)'
;MARPDGKRLKKQERRRTPALRSNREIQAVSIYPVFDWESRYGSLCLSPVRPISETLLDADHPARLFHCFWEALPRAPLPERSTLDPRRFPALLKWFMILEREVALGADERGKGEESGPGIDYRVRLHGTAAAQMMYEDQTGRRLSEFCEGECLRSRLVAMETTLREARPVFGRSTITGHGKATVEVSLGMFPFTGRDESSPQILVVAAPTDRMLRLSM
;
A
#
# COMPACT_ATOMS: atom_id res chain seq x y z
N MET A 1 -66.92 -57.50 -3.20
CA MET A 1 -67.69 -56.83 -2.13
C MET A 1 -66.85 -55.69 -1.57
N ALA A 2 -67.43 -54.48 -1.60
CA ALA A 2 -67.15 -53.26 -0.82
C ALA A 2 -65.70 -52.69 -0.68
N ARG A 3 -65.46 -51.56 -1.37
CA ARG A 3 -64.89 -50.31 -0.80
C ARG A 3 -66.04 -49.49 -0.14
N PRO A 4 -65.87 -48.34 0.55
CA PRO A 4 -64.69 -47.49 0.89
C PRO A 4 -64.60 -47.21 2.42
N ASP A 5 -63.64 -46.50 3.02
CA ASP A 5 -63.44 -45.05 3.16
C ASP A 5 -62.23 -44.90 4.13
N GLY A 6 -61.33 -43.91 4.04
CA GLY A 6 -61.64 -42.51 4.32
C GLY A 6 -60.33 -41.72 4.47
N LYS A 7 -60.30 -40.57 3.79
CA LYS A 7 -59.21 -39.59 3.77
C LYS A 7 -59.11 -38.85 5.11
N ARG A 8 -57.89 -38.57 5.58
CA ARG A 8 -57.59 -37.41 6.43
C ARG A 8 -56.24 -36.79 6.04
N LEU A 9 -56.33 -35.70 5.29
CA LEU A 9 -55.24 -34.74 5.02
C LEU A 9 -55.03 -33.89 6.28
N LYS A 10 -53.82 -33.93 6.86
CA LYS A 10 -53.39 -32.96 7.87
C LYS A 10 -52.80 -31.72 7.20
N LYS A 11 -53.55 -30.64 7.37
CA LYS A 11 -53.21 -29.22 7.24
C LYS A 11 -51.85 -28.94 7.89
N GLN A 12 -50.86 -28.46 7.14
CA GLN A 12 -49.65 -27.88 7.71
C GLN A 12 -49.57 -26.41 7.31
N GLU A 13 -49.64 -25.57 8.34
CA GLU A 13 -49.71 -24.13 8.27
C GLU A 13 -48.41 -23.49 7.77
N ARG A 14 -48.62 -22.41 7.04
CA ARG A 14 -47.64 -21.42 6.61
C ARG A 14 -46.86 -20.86 7.81
N ARG A 15 -45.53 -20.80 7.70
CA ARG A 15 -44.76 -19.68 8.24
C ARG A 15 -43.99 -19.02 7.10
N ARG A 16 -44.53 -17.89 6.67
CA ARG A 16 -43.86 -16.95 5.76
C ARG A 16 -42.69 -16.33 6.50
N THR A 17 -41.48 -16.58 6.04
CA THR A 17 -40.28 -15.86 6.46
C THR A 17 -40.45 -14.39 6.05
N PRO A 18 -40.28 -13.40 6.94
CA PRO A 18 -40.27 -12.00 6.54
C PRO A 18 -38.98 -11.72 5.76
N ALA A 19 -39.12 -11.11 4.59
CA ALA A 19 -38.02 -10.56 3.81
C ALA A 19 -37.25 -9.54 4.67
N LEU A 20 -35.95 -9.78 4.84
CA LEU A 20 -35.02 -8.82 5.43
C LEU A 20 -35.09 -7.52 4.62
N ARG A 21 -35.52 -6.46 5.30
CA ARG A 21 -35.55 -5.11 4.78
C ARG A 21 -34.13 -4.70 4.41
N SER A 22 -34.00 -4.22 3.17
CA SER A 22 -32.89 -3.43 2.63
C SER A 22 -32.24 -2.56 3.71
N ASN A 23 -30.99 -2.87 4.03
CA ASN A 23 -30.08 -1.93 4.66
C ASN A 23 -29.90 -0.78 3.67
N ARG A 24 -30.49 0.38 3.96
CA ARG A 24 -30.09 1.63 3.33
C ARG A 24 -28.65 1.89 3.76
N GLU A 25 -27.72 1.74 2.83
CA GLU A 25 -26.36 2.25 2.96
C GLU A 25 -26.44 3.72 3.34
N ILE A 26 -25.96 4.04 4.53
CA ILE A 26 -25.70 5.43 4.92
C ILE A 26 -24.44 5.82 4.13
N GLN A 27 -24.63 6.34 2.92
CA GLN A 27 -23.56 7.04 2.21
C GLN A 27 -23.26 8.31 2.99
N ALA A 28 -22.14 8.31 3.72
CA ALA A 28 -21.60 9.52 4.31
C ALA A 28 -21.26 10.49 3.17
N VAL A 29 -22.05 11.56 3.03
CA VAL A 29 -21.80 12.62 2.05
C VAL A 29 -20.63 13.46 2.58
N SER A 30 -19.45 13.30 1.97
CA SER A 30 -18.33 14.21 2.22
C SER A 30 -18.68 15.59 1.67
N ILE A 31 -18.71 16.60 2.55
CA ILE A 31 -18.97 18.01 2.20
C ILE A 31 -17.74 18.72 1.63
N TYR A 32 -16.58 18.07 1.62
CA TYR A 32 -15.40 18.56 0.92
C TYR A 32 -15.37 17.95 -0.49
N PRO A 33 -15.10 18.74 -1.54
CA PRO A 33 -14.87 18.19 -2.87
C PRO A 33 -13.78 17.14 -2.72
N VAL A 34 -14.06 15.92 -3.17
CA VAL A 34 -13.09 14.82 -3.16
C VAL A 34 -11.85 15.34 -3.87
N PHE A 35 -10.75 15.44 -3.13
CA PHE A 35 -9.50 15.87 -3.72
C PHE A 35 -9.12 14.84 -4.79
N ASP A 36 -9.11 15.25 -6.04
CA ASP A 36 -8.79 14.39 -7.17
C ASP A 36 -7.32 14.59 -7.56
N TRP A 37 -6.46 13.72 -7.04
CA TRP A 37 -5.03 13.69 -7.34
C TRP A 37 -4.76 13.59 -8.85
N GLU A 38 -5.45 12.67 -9.54
CA GLU A 38 -5.19 12.33 -10.94
C GLU A 38 -5.46 13.51 -11.88
N SER A 39 -6.48 14.32 -11.57
CA SER A 39 -6.77 15.54 -12.33
C SER A 39 -5.66 16.62 -12.26
N ARG A 40 -4.79 16.58 -11.24
CA ARG A 40 -3.84 17.67 -10.95
C ARG A 40 -2.38 17.26 -11.05
N TYR A 41 -2.06 16.06 -10.60
CA TYR A 41 -0.69 15.61 -10.38
C TYR A 41 -0.40 14.34 -11.14
N GLY A 42 0.89 14.15 -11.47
CA GLY A 42 1.43 12.92 -12.04
C GLY A 42 1.33 11.70 -11.11
N SER A 43 1.69 10.53 -11.61
CA SER A 43 1.87 9.34 -10.76
C SER A 43 3.20 9.42 -10.02
N LEU A 44 3.18 9.07 -8.73
CA LEU A 44 4.39 8.91 -7.92
C LEU A 44 5.38 7.93 -8.59
N CYS A 45 4.87 6.88 -9.25
CA CYS A 45 5.67 5.86 -9.94
C CYS A 45 6.55 6.43 -11.06
N LEU A 46 6.14 7.57 -11.63
CA LEU A 46 6.82 8.23 -12.75
C LEU A 46 7.84 9.28 -12.29
N SER A 47 8.09 9.38 -10.98
CA SER A 47 9.02 10.35 -10.42
C SER A 47 10.11 9.62 -9.62
N PRO A 48 11.41 9.96 -9.83
CA PRO A 48 12.49 9.32 -9.10
C PRO A 48 12.48 9.71 -7.62
N VAL A 49 13.08 8.87 -6.79
CA VAL A 49 13.25 9.13 -5.36
C VAL A 49 14.67 9.64 -5.11
N ARG A 50 14.80 10.80 -4.48
CA ARG A 50 16.08 11.36 -4.01
C ARG A 50 16.20 11.18 -2.51
N PRO A 51 17.35 10.69 -1.99
CA PRO A 51 17.56 10.57 -0.55
C PRO A 51 17.44 11.93 0.16
N ILE A 52 16.86 11.92 1.36
CA ILE A 52 16.80 13.08 2.24
C ILE A 52 17.11 12.66 3.69
N SER A 53 17.47 13.63 4.54
CA SER A 53 17.48 13.42 5.99
C SER A 53 16.05 13.38 6.53
N GLU A 54 15.81 12.57 7.57
CA GLU A 54 14.55 12.59 8.33
C GLU A 54 14.19 14.00 8.82
N THR A 55 15.19 14.80 9.19
CA THR A 55 15.00 16.16 9.71
C THR A 55 14.35 17.13 8.71
N LEU A 56 14.30 16.76 7.43
CA LEU A 56 13.61 17.51 6.37
C LEU A 56 12.12 17.17 6.25
N LEU A 57 11.62 16.24 7.08
CA LEU A 57 10.20 15.94 7.23
C LEU A 57 9.59 16.79 8.34
N ASP A 58 8.40 17.33 8.08
CA ASP A 58 7.57 17.94 9.14
C ASP A 58 7.36 16.96 10.29
N ALA A 59 7.27 17.47 11.51
CA ALA A 59 7.04 16.65 12.71
C ALA A 59 5.75 15.81 12.61
N ASP A 60 4.74 16.29 11.90
CA ASP A 60 3.46 15.60 11.68
C ASP A 60 3.40 14.81 10.37
N HIS A 61 4.52 14.70 9.64
CA HIS A 61 4.57 13.92 8.41
C HIS A 61 4.35 12.43 8.73
N PRO A 62 3.47 11.70 7.99
CA PRO A 62 3.16 10.31 8.27
C PRO A 62 4.38 9.39 8.39
N ALA A 63 5.38 9.57 7.52
CA ALA A 63 6.62 8.79 7.61
C ALA A 63 7.40 9.05 8.90
N ARG A 64 7.42 10.29 9.41
CA ARG A 64 8.12 10.63 10.66
C ARG A 64 7.36 10.11 11.88
N LEU A 65 6.03 10.23 11.87
CA LEU A 65 5.18 9.63 12.91
C LEU A 65 5.34 8.11 12.97
N PHE A 66 5.38 7.46 11.81
CA PHE A 66 5.60 6.02 11.74
C PHE A 66 7.02 5.63 12.15
N HIS A 67 8.02 6.45 11.86
CA HIS A 67 9.38 6.21 12.32
C HIS A 67 9.46 6.13 13.85
N CYS A 68 8.82 7.05 14.57
CA CYS A 68 8.74 6.98 16.04
C CYS A 68 8.09 5.68 16.53
N PHE A 69 7.09 5.17 15.81
CA PHE A 69 6.47 3.89 16.12
C PHE A 69 7.41 2.71 15.85
N TRP A 70 8.06 2.73 14.69
CA TRP A 70 8.99 1.68 14.25
C TRP A 70 10.21 1.56 15.17
N GLU A 71 10.72 2.69 15.69
CA GLU A 71 11.79 2.73 16.69
C GLU A 71 11.41 2.05 18.02
N ALA A 72 10.12 2.04 18.37
CA ALA A 72 9.63 1.43 19.60
C ALA A 72 9.33 -0.08 19.46
N LEU A 73 9.51 -0.68 18.29
CA LEU A 73 9.26 -2.11 18.08
C LEU A 73 10.41 -2.97 18.62
N PRO A 74 10.13 -4.18 19.15
CA PRO A 74 11.16 -5.17 19.44
C PRO A 74 11.97 -5.52 18.18
N ARG A 75 13.29 -5.72 18.31
CA ARG A 75 14.20 -5.98 17.17
C ARG A 75 15.07 -7.21 17.38
N ALA A 76 15.20 -8.04 16.34
CA ALA A 76 16.31 -8.98 16.17
C ALA A 76 16.42 -9.50 14.71
N PRO A 77 17.37 -9.05 13.87
CA PRO A 77 18.00 -7.72 13.83
C PRO A 77 17.02 -6.62 13.36
N LEU A 78 15.89 -7.01 12.77
CA LEU A 78 14.79 -6.16 12.34
C LEU A 78 13.52 -6.52 13.12
N PRO A 79 12.51 -5.63 13.20
CA PRO A 79 11.21 -6.02 13.70
C PRO A 79 10.51 -6.99 12.73
N GLU A 80 9.80 -7.98 13.26
CA GLU A 80 8.91 -8.80 12.45
C GLU A 80 7.65 -8.01 12.08
N ARG A 81 7.17 -8.14 10.85
CA ARG A 81 5.89 -7.51 10.45
C ARG A 81 4.73 -8.00 11.32
N SER A 82 4.79 -9.21 11.86
CA SER A 82 3.79 -9.79 12.78
C SER A 82 3.57 -8.96 14.05
N THR A 83 4.60 -8.22 14.49
CA THR A 83 4.55 -7.36 15.69
C THR A 83 3.85 -6.03 15.44
N LEU A 84 3.59 -5.70 14.17
CA LEU A 84 2.94 -4.48 13.77
C LEU A 84 1.43 -4.55 14.07
N ASP A 85 0.95 -3.76 15.04
CA ASP A 85 -0.48 -3.62 15.32
C ASP A 85 -1.07 -2.37 14.63
N PRO A 86 -1.79 -2.51 13.50
CA PRO A 86 -2.35 -1.38 12.76
C PRO A 86 -3.36 -0.54 13.55
N ARG A 87 -3.93 -1.06 14.64
CA ARG A 87 -4.84 -0.31 15.52
C ARG A 87 -4.15 0.80 16.29
N ARG A 88 -2.81 0.77 16.39
CA ARG A 88 -2.00 1.80 17.07
C ARG A 88 -1.77 3.04 16.22
N PHE A 89 -2.02 2.99 14.91
CA PHE A 89 -1.79 4.11 13.98
C PHE A 89 -2.81 4.11 12.82
N PRO A 90 -4.13 4.04 13.08
CA PRO A 90 -5.15 3.89 12.04
C PRO A 90 -5.12 5.01 11.00
N ALA A 91 -4.80 6.24 11.42
CA ALA A 91 -4.71 7.40 10.53
C ALA A 91 -3.54 7.31 9.53
N LEU A 92 -2.52 6.49 9.81
CA LEU A 92 -1.35 6.34 8.93
C LEU A 92 -1.58 5.29 7.83
N LEU A 93 -2.51 4.36 8.03
CA LEU A 93 -2.72 3.20 7.15
C LEU A 93 -3.01 3.58 5.69
N LYS A 94 -3.69 4.70 5.45
CA LYS A 94 -3.99 5.16 4.08
C LYS A 94 -2.74 5.52 3.27
N TRP A 95 -1.62 5.79 3.93
CA TRP A 95 -0.34 6.18 3.32
C TRP A 95 0.61 5.01 3.08
N PHE A 96 0.21 3.80 3.46
CA PHE A 96 1.11 2.65 3.50
C PHE A 96 1.18 1.93 2.17
N MET A 97 2.34 1.34 1.91
CA MET A 97 2.52 0.28 0.93
C MET A 97 3.43 -0.76 1.56
N ILE A 98 3.09 -2.04 1.43
CA ILE A 98 3.96 -3.13 1.89
C ILE A 98 4.52 -3.81 0.66
N LEU A 99 5.85 -3.85 0.57
CA LEU A 99 6.57 -4.53 -0.50
C LEU A 99 7.31 -5.72 0.08
N GLU A 100 7.29 -6.82 -0.66
CA GLU A 100 8.04 -8.04 -0.33
C GLU A 100 9.11 -8.26 -1.39
N ARG A 101 10.35 -8.46 -0.95
CA ARG A 101 11.47 -8.68 -1.85
C ARG A 101 11.36 -10.04 -2.52
N GLU A 102 11.43 -10.06 -3.85
CA GLU A 102 11.51 -11.26 -4.66
C GLU A 102 12.89 -11.35 -5.32
N VAL A 103 13.46 -12.54 -5.32
CA VAL A 103 14.60 -12.87 -6.17
C VAL A 103 14.02 -13.36 -7.50
N ALA A 104 14.17 -12.57 -8.56
CA ALA A 104 13.82 -12.97 -9.91
C ALA A 104 14.83 -14.03 -10.38
N LEU A 105 14.40 -15.30 -10.35
CA LEU A 105 15.15 -16.40 -10.93
C LEU A 105 15.07 -16.30 -12.45
N GLY A 106 16.21 -16.11 -13.11
CA GLY A 106 16.33 -16.16 -14.56
C GLY A 106 15.87 -14.88 -15.27
N ALA A 107 16.84 -14.02 -15.58
CA ALA A 107 16.70 -13.16 -16.75
C ALA A 107 16.88 -14.05 -17.98
N ASP A 108 15.80 -14.60 -18.52
CA ASP A 108 15.81 -15.12 -19.88
C ASP A 108 14.60 -14.58 -20.65
N GLU A 109 14.89 -14.16 -21.89
CA GLU A 109 13.97 -13.98 -23.02
C GLU A 109 13.36 -12.61 -23.35
N ARG A 110 13.84 -11.47 -22.83
CA ARG A 110 13.65 -10.16 -23.51
C ARG A 110 14.88 -9.27 -23.45
N GLY A 111 15.99 -9.80 -23.99
CA GLY A 111 17.11 -9.07 -24.60
C GLY A 111 17.57 -7.76 -23.95
N LYS A 112 18.65 -7.86 -23.15
CA LYS A 112 19.87 -7.01 -23.24
C LYS A 112 20.82 -7.33 -22.07
N GLY A 113 21.93 -8.00 -22.36
CA GLY A 113 23.16 -7.99 -21.54
C GLY A 113 23.42 -9.22 -20.68
N GLU A 114 24.41 -10.02 -21.09
CA GLU A 114 24.87 -11.30 -20.54
C GLU A 114 25.64 -11.23 -19.20
N GLU A 115 25.30 -10.32 -18.26
CA GLU A 115 26.05 -10.20 -16.98
C GLU A 115 25.18 -10.02 -15.73
N SER A 116 23.89 -10.35 -15.79
CA SER A 116 23.00 -10.14 -14.65
C SER A 116 22.70 -11.48 -13.98
N GLY A 117 23.24 -11.69 -12.78
CA GLY A 117 22.72 -12.70 -11.84
C GLY A 117 21.22 -12.49 -11.55
N PRO A 118 20.60 -13.27 -10.67
CA PRO A 118 19.17 -13.15 -10.41
C PRO A 118 18.82 -11.69 -10.04
N GLY A 119 17.91 -11.08 -10.81
CA GLY A 119 17.47 -9.72 -10.58
C GLY A 119 16.69 -9.62 -9.27
N ILE A 120 16.76 -8.48 -8.59
CA ILE A 120 15.93 -8.23 -7.40
C ILE A 120 14.72 -7.40 -7.82
N ASP A 121 13.54 -7.81 -7.37
CA ASP A 121 12.31 -7.06 -7.55
C ASP A 121 11.49 -7.07 -6.25
N TYR A 122 10.37 -6.35 -6.25
CA TYR A 122 9.53 -6.17 -5.08
C TYR A 122 8.06 -6.33 -5.46
N ARG A 123 7.36 -7.27 -4.83
CA ARG A 123 5.91 -7.43 -5.01
C ARG A 123 5.15 -6.59 -3.99
N VAL A 124 4.16 -5.82 -4.45
CA VAL A 124 3.26 -5.10 -3.57
C VAL A 124 2.29 -6.08 -2.92
N ARG A 125 2.30 -6.16 -1.60
CA ARG A 125 1.41 -7.01 -0.80
C ARG A 125 0.19 -6.28 -0.26
N LEU A 126 0.31 -4.98 -0.04
CA LEU A 126 -0.77 -4.14 0.46
C LEU A 126 -0.55 -2.70 0.02
N HIS A 127 -1.65 -2.01 -0.23
CA HIS A 127 -1.66 -0.61 -0.59
C HIS A 127 -2.76 0.15 0.16
N GLY A 128 -2.39 1.26 0.82
CA GLY A 128 -3.31 2.19 1.45
C GLY A 128 -4.01 3.07 0.41
N THR A 129 -5.21 3.55 0.72
CA THR A 129 -6.06 4.27 -0.24
C THR A 129 -5.45 5.56 -0.80
N ALA A 130 -4.80 6.37 0.04
CA ALA A 130 -4.15 7.61 -0.40
C ALA A 130 -2.86 7.33 -1.17
N ALA A 131 -2.12 6.27 -0.81
CA ALA A 131 -0.98 5.80 -1.58
C ALA A 131 -1.40 5.30 -2.98
N ALA A 132 -2.48 4.53 -3.07
CA ALA A 132 -3.09 4.09 -4.33
C ALA A 132 -3.51 5.27 -5.20
N GLN A 133 -4.12 6.29 -4.59
CA GLN A 133 -4.50 7.51 -5.30
C GLN A 133 -3.29 8.23 -5.91
N MET A 134 -2.16 8.33 -5.19
CA MET A 134 -0.92 8.92 -5.73
C MET A 134 -0.26 8.10 -6.84
N MET A 135 -0.60 6.81 -6.95
CA MET A 135 -0.11 5.89 -7.98
C MET A 135 -1.13 5.64 -9.10
N TYR A 136 -2.27 6.32 -9.05
CA TYR A 136 -3.47 6.20 -9.91
C TYR A 136 -4.26 4.89 -9.80
N GLU A 137 -3.73 3.86 -9.16
CA GLU A 137 -4.42 2.58 -9.02
C GLU A 137 -3.87 1.75 -7.85
N ASP A 138 -4.61 0.71 -7.48
CA ASP A 138 -4.13 -0.31 -6.55
C ASP A 138 -3.12 -1.23 -7.25
N GLN A 139 -1.90 -1.26 -6.73
CA GLN A 139 -0.80 -2.06 -7.27
C GLN A 139 -0.68 -3.43 -6.59
N THR A 140 -1.58 -3.78 -5.68
CA THR A 140 -1.52 -5.04 -4.93
C THR A 140 -1.41 -6.24 -5.85
N GLY A 141 -0.39 -7.08 -5.61
CA GLY A 141 -0.08 -8.27 -6.41
C GLY A 141 0.92 -8.03 -7.54
N ARG A 142 1.14 -6.79 -7.97
CA ARG A 142 2.10 -6.44 -9.05
C ARG A 142 3.52 -6.29 -8.52
N ARG A 143 4.50 -6.52 -9.39
CA ARG A 143 5.91 -6.21 -9.13
C ARG A 143 6.21 -4.74 -9.41
N LEU A 144 7.20 -4.21 -8.70
CA LEU A 144 7.63 -2.82 -8.86
C LEU A 144 8.05 -2.52 -10.30
N SER A 145 8.73 -3.47 -10.96
CA SER A 145 9.11 -3.36 -12.38
C SER A 145 7.95 -3.33 -13.37
N GLU A 146 6.73 -3.73 -12.97
CA GLU A 146 5.55 -3.71 -13.84
C GLU A 146 4.88 -2.33 -13.94
N PHE A 147 5.26 -1.37 -13.08
CA PHE A 147 4.66 -0.02 -13.05
C PHE A 147 5.67 1.11 -12.78
N CYS A 148 6.94 0.78 -12.52
CA CYS A 148 8.05 1.73 -12.46
C CYS A 148 9.13 1.31 -13.45
N GLU A 149 9.71 2.27 -14.17
CA GLU A 149 10.76 2.01 -15.15
C GLU A 149 11.95 2.98 -15.01
N GLY A 150 13.04 2.71 -15.73
CA GLY A 150 14.16 3.63 -15.89
C GLY A 150 14.77 4.12 -14.56
N GLU A 151 14.94 5.44 -14.42
CA GLU A 151 15.47 6.05 -13.20
C GLU A 151 14.51 5.91 -12.00
N CYS A 152 13.20 5.87 -12.25
CA CYS A 152 12.18 5.77 -11.21
C CYS A 152 12.22 4.41 -10.52
N LEU A 153 12.39 3.34 -11.30
CA LEU A 153 12.64 1.99 -10.78
C LEU A 153 13.98 1.93 -10.05
N ARG A 154 15.06 2.37 -10.71
CA ARG A 154 16.43 2.29 -10.17
C ARG A 154 16.57 2.98 -8.82
N SER A 155 16.06 4.21 -8.69
CA SER A 155 16.13 4.97 -7.43
C SER A 155 15.38 4.29 -6.28
N ARG A 156 14.24 3.65 -6.56
CA ARG A 156 13.48 2.88 -5.56
C ARG A 156 14.22 1.62 -5.15
N LEU A 157 14.73 0.84 -6.11
CA LEU A 157 15.52 -0.37 -5.82
C LEU A 157 16.75 -0.04 -4.96
N VAL A 158 17.48 1.04 -5.29
CA VAL A 158 18.63 1.49 -4.50
C VAL A 158 18.22 1.86 -3.07
N ALA A 159 17.14 2.63 -2.90
CA ALA A 159 16.65 3.01 -1.58
C ALA A 159 16.19 1.80 -0.75
N MET A 160 15.47 0.87 -1.39
CA MET A 160 14.96 -0.36 -0.77
C MET A 160 16.09 -1.30 -0.33
N GLU A 161 17.06 -1.58 -1.22
CA GLU A 161 18.23 -2.40 -0.86
C GLU A 161 19.08 -1.73 0.21
N THR A 162 19.21 -0.39 0.18
CA THR A 162 19.90 0.35 1.24
C THR A 162 19.19 0.19 2.58
N THR A 163 17.86 0.30 2.59
CA THR A 163 17.00 0.13 3.78
C THR A 163 17.21 -1.24 4.42
N LEU A 164 17.20 -2.30 3.61
CA LEU A 164 17.42 -3.67 4.08
C LEU A 164 18.85 -3.91 4.55
N ARG A 165 19.84 -3.50 3.75
CA ARG A 165 21.27 -3.68 4.06
C ARG A 165 21.68 -3.00 5.35
N GLU A 166 21.19 -1.78 5.57
CA GLU A 166 21.54 -0.98 6.74
C GLU A 166 20.65 -1.26 7.95
N ALA A 167 19.62 -2.11 7.78
CA ALA A 167 18.63 -2.45 8.79
C ALA A 167 18.02 -1.23 9.51
N ARG A 168 17.88 -0.12 8.77
CA ARG A 168 17.37 1.16 9.29
C ARG A 168 16.48 1.85 8.25
N PRO A 169 15.61 2.78 8.68
CA PRO A 169 14.75 3.49 7.75
C PRO A 169 15.55 4.40 6.83
N VAL A 170 15.14 4.45 5.56
CA VAL A 170 15.67 5.42 4.57
C VAL A 170 14.55 6.37 4.19
N PHE A 171 14.88 7.66 4.14
CA PHE A 171 13.95 8.70 3.75
C PHE A 171 14.27 9.22 2.35
N GLY A 172 13.22 9.52 1.60
CA GLY A 172 13.33 10.02 0.24
C GLY A 172 12.30 11.11 -0.04
N ARG A 173 12.55 11.85 -1.12
CA ARG A 173 11.63 12.82 -1.69
C ARG A 173 11.51 12.62 -3.18
N SER A 174 10.31 12.78 -3.68
CA SER A 174 9.99 12.74 -5.11
C SER A 174 9.22 13.99 -5.49
N THR A 175 9.57 14.60 -6.62
CA THR A 175 8.85 15.75 -7.18
C THR A 175 7.99 15.25 -8.32
N ILE A 176 6.68 15.25 -8.10
CA ILE A 176 5.70 14.77 -9.06
C ILE A 176 5.23 15.98 -9.86
N THR A 177 5.34 15.88 -11.19
CA THR A 177 4.85 16.90 -12.11
C THR A 177 3.60 16.40 -12.81
N GLY A 178 2.50 17.14 -12.67
CA GLY A 178 1.22 16.84 -13.29
C GLY A 178 0.85 17.76 -14.44
N HIS A 179 -0.44 17.77 -14.75
CA HIS A 179 -1.00 18.60 -15.81
C HIS A 179 -0.82 20.09 -15.51
N GLY A 180 -0.59 20.89 -16.56
CA GLY A 180 -0.37 22.33 -16.42
C GLY A 180 0.92 22.72 -15.69
N LYS A 181 1.89 21.80 -15.57
CA LYS A 181 3.16 21.98 -14.83
C LYS A 181 2.97 22.17 -13.32
N ALA A 182 1.83 21.77 -12.77
CA ALA A 182 1.64 21.72 -11.34
C ALA A 182 2.63 20.69 -10.75
N THR A 183 3.39 21.09 -9.73
CA THR A 183 4.31 20.21 -9.03
C THR A 183 3.87 20.00 -7.60
N VAL A 184 4.13 18.78 -7.10
CA VAL A 184 3.96 18.45 -5.69
C VAL A 184 5.14 17.62 -5.23
N GLU A 185 5.65 17.93 -4.04
CA GLU A 185 6.64 17.09 -3.38
C GLU A 185 5.94 16.02 -2.55
N VAL A 186 6.35 14.77 -2.72
CA VAL A 186 5.97 13.64 -1.87
C VAL A 186 7.22 13.19 -1.15
N SER A 187 7.16 13.17 0.18
CA SER A 187 8.22 12.59 0.99
C SER A 187 7.81 11.18 1.42
N LEU A 188 8.78 10.29 1.54
CA LEU A 188 8.55 8.89 1.90
C LEU A 188 9.59 8.37 2.87
N GLY A 189 9.16 7.47 3.75
CA GLY A 189 10.04 6.64 4.57
C GLY A 189 9.90 5.18 4.16
N MET A 190 11.02 4.47 4.04
CA MET A 190 11.10 3.04 3.79
C MET A 190 11.56 2.36 5.07
N PHE A 191 10.78 1.41 5.59
CA PHE A 191 10.99 0.80 6.90
C PHE A 191 11.20 -0.71 6.72
N PRO A 192 12.36 -1.25 7.11
CA PRO A 192 12.66 -2.66 6.94
C PRO A 192 11.95 -3.51 8.00
N PHE A 193 11.47 -4.68 7.58
CA PHE A 193 10.87 -5.70 8.42
C PHE A 193 11.35 -7.08 7.98
N THR A 194 11.41 -8.03 8.92
CA THR A 194 11.45 -9.45 8.54
C THR A 194 10.05 -9.93 8.12
N GLY A 195 10.02 -10.81 7.12
CA GLY A 195 8.82 -11.55 6.76
C GLY A 195 8.47 -12.62 7.81
N ARG A 196 7.36 -13.34 7.57
CA ARG A 196 6.96 -14.47 8.41
C ARG A 196 7.99 -15.62 8.35
N ASP A 197 8.60 -15.78 7.19
CA ASP A 197 9.77 -16.61 6.98
C ASP A 197 10.96 -15.65 6.84
N GLU A 198 12.05 -15.89 7.59
CA GLU A 198 13.27 -15.05 7.58
C GLU A 198 13.87 -14.87 6.17
N SER A 199 13.45 -15.70 5.21
CA SER A 199 13.88 -15.71 3.82
C SER A 199 13.24 -14.63 2.93
N SER A 200 12.21 -13.91 3.38
CA SER A 200 11.50 -12.91 2.56
C SER A 200 11.40 -11.55 3.26
N PRO A 201 12.43 -10.69 3.16
CA PRO A 201 12.40 -9.38 3.79
C PRO A 201 11.32 -8.50 3.18
N GLN A 202 10.72 -7.67 4.03
CA GLN A 202 9.64 -6.76 3.66
C GLN A 202 10.03 -5.32 3.93
N ILE A 203 9.51 -4.42 3.10
CA ILE A 203 9.67 -2.98 3.28
C ILE A 203 8.28 -2.38 3.35
N LEU A 204 8.00 -1.70 4.46
CA LEU A 204 6.83 -0.84 4.57
C LEU A 204 7.25 0.55 4.09
N VAL A 205 6.58 1.07 3.07
CA VAL A 205 6.76 2.43 2.57
C VAL A 205 5.62 3.29 3.09
N VAL A 206 5.95 4.43 3.69
CA VAL A 206 4.99 5.45 4.07
C VAL A 206 5.25 6.67 3.21
N ALA A 207 4.40 6.92 2.22
CA ALA A 207 4.52 8.04 1.31
C ALA A 207 3.37 9.03 1.52
N ALA A 208 3.67 10.31 1.62
CA ALA A 208 2.66 11.36 1.73
C ALA A 208 3.17 12.68 1.14
N PRO A 209 2.29 13.59 0.71
CA PRO A 209 2.68 14.93 0.33
C PRO A 209 3.48 15.63 1.42
N THR A 210 4.53 16.38 1.03
CA THR A 210 5.25 17.28 1.93
C THR A 210 4.36 18.44 2.36
N ASP A 211 3.41 18.86 1.53
CA ASP A 211 2.44 19.89 1.88
C ASP A 211 1.38 19.36 2.88
N ARG A 212 1.28 20.02 4.03
CA ARG A 212 0.38 19.62 5.11
C ARG A 212 -1.10 19.72 4.73
N MET A 213 -1.50 20.76 4.00
CA MET A 213 -2.90 20.95 3.62
C MET A 213 -3.35 19.87 2.64
N LEU A 214 -2.47 19.48 1.73
CA LEU A 214 -2.71 18.39 0.80
C LEU A 214 -2.87 17.04 1.52
N ARG A 215 -2.05 16.78 2.55
CA ARG A 215 -2.21 15.58 3.41
C ARG A 215 -3.56 15.52 4.10
N LEU A 216 -4.12 16.67 4.49
CA LEU A 216 -5.41 16.75 5.17
C LEU A 216 -6.60 16.64 4.21
N SER A 217 -6.42 16.94 2.92
CA SER A 217 -7.47 16.88 1.91
C SER A 217 -7.61 15.51 1.23
N MET A 218 -6.55 14.68 1.29
CA MET A 218 -6.57 13.26 0.94
C MET A 218 -6.99 12.43 2.15
#